data_AF-A0A424YPV0-F1
#
_entry.id   AF-A0A424YPV0-F1
#
_cell.length_a   1.000
_cell.length_b   1.000
_cell.length_c   1.000
_cell.angle_alpha   90.00
_cell.angle_beta   90.00
_cell.angle_gamma   90.00
#
_symmetry.space_group_name_H-M   'P 1'
#
loop_
_entity.id
_entity.type
_entity.pdbx_description
1 polymer ?
#
loop_
_entity_poly.entity_id
_entity_poly.type
_entity_poly.pdbx_seq_one_letter_code
_entity_poly.pdbx_strand_id
1 'polypeptide(L)' 'MTVKCGDIPGAGRYVCKKCRKAIELADGEAVYPCPKCKFCEYREG' A
#
# COMPACT_ATOMS: atom_id res chain seq x y z
N MET A 1 9.69 2.92 4.52
CA MET A 1 8.81 4.10 4.55
C MET A 1 7.37 3.74 4.92
N THR A 2 6.53 4.72 5.28
CA THR A 2 5.06 4.56 5.27
C THR A 2 4.51 5.23 4.02
N VAL A 3 3.69 4.53 3.26
CA VAL A 3 3.07 5.03 2.02
C VAL A 3 1.57 5.14 2.22
N LYS A 4 0.94 6.14 1.61
CA LYS A 4 -0.49 6.44 1.76
C LYS A 4 -1.26 6.22 0.47
N CYS A 5 -2.57 6.14 0.56
CA CYS A 5 -3.42 6.14 -0.64
C CYS A 5 -3.12 7.32 -1.56
N GLY A 6 -2.99 7.06 -2.86
CA GLY A 6 -2.67 8.08 -3.87
C GLY A 6 -1.18 8.40 -4.00
N ASP A 7 -0.33 7.87 -3.11
CA ASP A 7 1.12 7.96 -3.25
C ASP A 7 1.60 6.94 -4.30
N ILE A 8 2.67 7.27 -5.02
CA ILE A 8 3.27 6.39 -6.04
C ILE A 8 4.69 6.05 -5.56
N PRO A 9 4.83 5.12 -4.61
CA PRO A 9 6.11 4.78 -4.01
C PRO A 9 7.02 3.94 -4.93
N GLY A 10 6.53 3.56 -6.11
CA GLY A 10 7.21 2.68 -7.06
C GLY A 10 6.72 1.23 -6.97
N ALA A 11 7.30 0.37 -7.81
CA ALA A 11 7.00 -1.06 -7.78
C ALA A 11 7.47 -1.69 -6.47
N GLY A 12 6.63 -2.50 -5.84
CA GLY A 12 7.02 -3.19 -4.63
C GLY A 12 5.88 -3.81 -3.84
N ARG A 13 6.25 -4.45 -2.73
CA ARG A 13 5.31 -5.07 -1.80
C ARG A 13 5.01 -4.12 -0.65
N TYR A 14 3.73 -3.86 -0.43
CA TYR A 14 3.27 -2.96 0.62
C TYR A 14 2.28 -3.66 1.55
N VAL A 15 2.55 -3.59 2.84
CA VAL A 15 1.76 -4.26 3.88
C VAL A 15 0.92 -3.25 4.63
N CYS A 16 -0.40 -3.43 4.62
CA CYS A 16 -1.33 -2.58 5.34
C CYS A 16 -1.03 -2.61 6.85
N LYS A 17 -0.82 -1.46 7.47
CA LYS A 17 -0.50 -1.38 8.90
C LYS A 17 -1.64 -1.88 9.80
N LYS A 18 -2.90 -1.77 9.35
CA LYS A 18 -4.08 -2.12 10.16
C LYS A 18 -4.42 -3.60 10.11
N CYS A 19 -4.55 -4.19 8.92
CA CYS A 19 -5.00 -5.58 8.76
C CYS A 19 -3.90 -6.55 8.34
N ARG A 20 -2.66 -6.07 8.16
CA ARG A 20 -1.48 -6.84 7.71
C ARG A 20 -1.63 -7.49 6.33
N LYS A 21 -2.63 -7.09 5.55
CA LYS A 21 -2.78 -7.52 4.15
C LYS A 21 -1.65 -6.91 3.32
N ALA A 22 -0.91 -7.75 2.61
CA ALA A 22 0.03 -7.30 1.59
C ALA A 22 -0.72 -7.00 0.28
N ILE A 23 -0.32 -5.92 -0.36
CA ILE A 23 -0.63 -5.57 -1.75
C ILE A 23 0.69 -5.50 -2.51
N GLU A 24 0.62 -5.74 -3.80
CA GLU A 24 1.75 -5.61 -4.72
C GLU A 24 1.40 -4.46 -5.66
N LEU A 25 2.29 -3.49 -5.80
CA LEU A 25 2.14 -2.36 -6.70
C LEU A 25 3.16 -2.48 -7.82
N ALA A 26 2.73 -2.15 -9.03
CA ALA A 26 3.62 -2.00 -10.17
C ALA A 26 4.25 -0.60 -10.18
N ASP A 27 5.25 -0.41 -11.03
CA ASP A 27 5.88 0.89 -11.19
C ASP A 27 4.88 1.89 -11.78
N GLY A 28 4.77 3.08 -11.17
CA GLY A 28 3.79 4.09 -11.57
C GLY A 28 2.36 3.87 -11.05
N GLU A 29 2.09 2.78 -10.32
CA GLU A 29 0.77 2.55 -9.70
C GLU A 29 0.61 3.36 -8.41
N ALA A 30 -0.54 4.01 -8.27
CA ALA A 30 -0.91 4.65 -7.02
C ALA A 30 -1.36 3.61 -5.99
N VAL A 31 -0.91 3.78 -4.75
CA VAL A 31 -1.37 2.98 -3.62
C VAL A 31 -2.89 3.14 -3.49
N TYR A 32 -3.63 2.05 -3.61
CA TYR A 32 -5.08 2.03 -3.41
C TYR A 32 -5.45 1.73 -1.94
N PRO A 33 -6.63 2.15 -1.47
CA PRO A 33 -7.10 1.82 -0.13
C PRO A 33 -7.19 0.30 0.09
N CYS A 34 -6.92 -0.13 1.31
CA CYS A 34 -6.82 -1.56 1.60
C CYS A 34 -8.11 -2.29 1.25
N PRO A 35 -8.08 -3.35 0.42
CA PRO A 35 -9.30 -4.03 -0.04
C PRO A 35 -10.06 -4.72 1.11
N LYS A 36 -9.40 -4.97 2.24
CA LYS A 36 -10.00 -5.63 3.40
C LYS A 36 -10.60 -4.66 4.43
N CYS A 37 -9.91 -3.57 4.74
CA CYS A 37 -10.29 -2.66 5.84
C CYS A 37 -10.43 -1.20 5.42
N LYS A 38 -10.29 -0.90 4.11
CA LYS A 38 -10.31 0.44 3.52
C LYS A 38 -9.31 1.43 4.15
N PHE A 39 -8.29 0.91 4.83
CA PHE A 39 -7.27 1.73 5.48
C PHE A 39 -6.24 2.21 4.46
N CYS A 40 -5.72 3.41 4.68
CA CYS A 40 -4.94 4.15 3.71
C CYS A 40 -3.46 4.31 4.05
N GLU A 41 -2.92 3.48 4.96
CA GLU A 41 -1.49 3.46 5.26
C GLU A 41 -0.90 2.06 5.16
N TYR A 42 0.22 1.98 4.47
CA TYR A 42 1.00 0.78 4.28
C TYR A 42 2.45 1.01 4.69
N ARG A 43 3.12 -0.07 5.06
CA ARG A 43 4.58 -0.12 5.20
C ARG A 43 5.16 -0.91 4.03
N GLU A 44 6.28 -0.47 3.49
CA GLU A 44 7.08 -1.32 2.61
C GLU A 44 7.50 -2.58 3.39
N GLY A 45 7.41 -3.76 2.77
CA GLY A 45 7.60 -5.03 3.46
C GLY A 45 8.31 -6.06 2.63
#